data_AF-A0A1M5MFM1-F1
#
_entry.id   AF-A0A1M5MFM1-F1
#
_cell.length_a   1.000
_cell.length_b   1.000
_cell.length_c   1.000
_cell.angle_alpha   90.00
_cell.angle_beta   90.00
_cell.angle_gamma   90.00
#
_symmetry.space_group_name_H-M   'P 1'
#
loop_
_entity.id
_entity.type
_entity.pdbx_description
1 polymer ?
#
loop_
_entity_poly.entity_id
_entity_poly.type
_entity_poly.pdbx_seq_one_letter_code
_entity_poly.pdbx_strand_id
1 'polypeptide(L)'
;MNKEDELHSEITEIWKILLSAKECLLYSFYLHKPNTKEEVVYLNESADFIFIRGILWKMAVTELSKLFTESKKRDRFNIFHFISKHKKDGYFRNLGIDDRTITKWENEIENNKQTIIEIITLRDKAYSHTDSNFNEHSSELTFEQTEKLILFIEEVIKDIYIKVFNSNVAIDKGRFNRETFDIIKILAIEKQKVLR
;
A
#
# COMPACT_ATOMS: atom_id res chain seq x y z
N MET A 1 18.04 -21.24 11.99
CA MET A 1 17.07 -20.86 10.94
C MET A 1 17.83 -20.98 9.63
N ASN A 2 17.27 -21.65 8.63
CA ASN A 2 17.93 -21.73 7.32
C ASN A 2 17.61 -20.45 6.50
N LYS A 3 18.24 -20.28 5.34
CA LYS A 3 18.02 -19.08 4.50
C LYS A 3 16.61 -18.98 3.94
N GLU A 4 15.93 -20.10 3.69
CA GLU A 4 14.56 -20.13 3.21
C GLU A 4 13.58 -19.69 4.31
N ASP A 5 13.77 -20.15 5.55
CA ASP A 5 13.01 -19.73 6.72
C ASP A 5 13.17 -18.21 6.97
N GLU A 6 14.41 -17.71 6.84
CA GLU A 6 14.72 -16.28 6.95
C GLU A 6 14.03 -15.48 5.85
N LEU A 7 14.10 -15.93 4.59
CA LEU A 7 13.40 -15.31 3.48
C LEU A 7 11.89 -15.32 3.70
N HIS A 8 11.33 -16.44 4.15
CA HIS A 8 9.92 -16.59 4.44
C HIS A 8 9.48 -15.61 5.53
N SER A 9 10.27 -15.45 6.59
CA SER A 9 10.02 -14.45 7.62
C SER A 9 10.07 -13.02 7.07
N GLU A 10 11.06 -12.69 6.24
CA GLU A 10 11.18 -11.33 5.67
C GLU A 10 10.04 -11.00 4.70
N ILE A 11 9.70 -11.90 3.78
CA ILE A 11 8.61 -11.68 2.83
C ILE A 11 7.25 -11.63 3.54
N THR A 12 7.08 -12.36 4.64
CA THR A 12 5.88 -12.28 5.49
C THR A 12 5.72 -10.90 6.11
N GLU A 13 6.80 -10.28 6.60
CA GLU A 13 6.73 -8.92 7.15
C GLU A 13 6.44 -7.87 6.05
N ILE A 14 7.06 -8.01 4.87
CA ILE A 14 6.73 -7.18 3.70
C ILE A 14 5.24 -7.29 3.35
N TRP A 15 4.71 -8.51 3.33
CA TRP A 15 3.31 -8.75 3.04
C TRP A 15 2.38 -8.13 4.09
N LYS A 16 2.69 -8.21 5.39
CA LYS A 16 1.88 -7.55 6.43
C LYS A 16 1.78 -6.03 6.25
N ILE A 17 2.90 -5.38 5.91
CA ILE A 17 2.92 -3.94 5.62
C ILE A 17 2.08 -3.64 4.38
N LEU A 18 2.24 -4.43 3.31
CA LEU A 18 1.46 -4.30 2.09
C LEU A 18 -0.04 -4.43 2.33
N LEU A 19 -0.46 -5.45 3.10
CA LEU A 19 -1.87 -5.70 3.39
C LEU A 19 -2.46 -4.51 4.16
N SER A 20 -1.74 -3.97 5.13
CA SER A 20 -2.17 -2.80 5.90
C SER A 20 -2.35 -1.58 5.00
N ALA A 21 -1.39 -1.31 4.10
CA ALA A 21 -1.48 -0.22 3.13
C ALA A 21 -2.68 -0.41 2.18
N LYS A 22 -2.86 -1.62 1.65
CA LYS A 22 -3.93 -1.98 0.72
C LYS A 22 -5.31 -1.84 1.34
N GLU A 23 -5.52 -2.33 2.56
CA GLU A 23 -6.81 -2.19 3.26
C GLU A 23 -7.15 -0.72 3.45
N CYS A 24 -6.20 0.08 3.94
CA CYS A 24 -6.41 1.52 4.12
C CYS A 24 -6.74 2.22 2.79
N LEU A 25 -6.05 1.87 1.70
CA LEU A 25 -6.28 2.43 0.38
C LEU A 25 -7.70 2.10 -0.12
N LEU A 26 -8.12 0.85 0.01
CA LEU A 26 -9.42 0.38 -0.47
C LEU A 26 -10.59 1.07 0.26
N TYR A 27 -10.53 1.15 1.59
CA TYR A 27 -11.53 1.89 2.36
C TYR A 27 -11.52 3.38 2.00
N SER A 28 -10.34 4.00 1.95
CA SER A 28 -10.22 5.42 1.59
C SER A 28 -10.80 5.70 0.21
N PHE A 29 -10.48 4.86 -0.78
CA PHE A 29 -10.99 4.99 -2.14
C PHE A 29 -12.51 4.94 -2.17
N TYR A 30 -13.13 3.97 -1.49
CA TYR A 30 -14.59 3.88 -1.44
C TYR A 30 -15.23 5.09 -0.78
N LEU A 31 -14.66 5.60 0.32
CA LEU A 31 -15.19 6.81 0.99
C LEU A 31 -14.99 8.10 0.19
N HIS A 32 -14.08 8.12 -0.78
CA HIS A 32 -13.94 9.22 -1.74
C HIS A 32 -14.80 9.03 -2.99
N LYS A 33 -15.02 7.78 -3.41
CA LYS A 33 -15.73 7.40 -4.65
C LYS A 33 -16.75 6.28 -4.37
N PRO A 34 -17.83 6.58 -3.63
CA PRO A 34 -18.86 5.60 -3.26
C PRO A 34 -19.70 5.17 -4.47
N ASN A 35 -20.64 4.24 -4.28
CA ASN A 35 -21.41 3.65 -5.37
C ASN A 35 -22.62 4.50 -5.81
N THR A 36 -23.20 5.24 -4.88
CA THR A 36 -24.50 5.90 -5.07
C THR A 36 -24.43 7.38 -4.72
N LYS A 37 -25.33 8.19 -5.27
CA LYS A 37 -25.38 9.64 -4.97
C LYS A 37 -25.77 9.88 -3.51
N GLU A 38 -26.61 9.02 -2.96
CA GLU A 38 -27.06 9.05 -1.57
C GLU A 38 -25.88 8.85 -0.62
N GLU A 39 -25.00 7.88 -0.93
CA GLU A 39 -23.74 7.70 -0.20
C GLU A 39 -22.83 8.93 -0.31
N VAL A 40 -22.70 9.53 -1.51
CA VAL A 40 -21.90 10.76 -1.70
C VAL A 40 -22.40 11.89 -0.80
N VAL A 41 -23.71 12.14 -0.80
CA VAL A 41 -24.32 13.20 0.03
C VAL A 41 -24.07 12.92 1.50
N TYR A 42 -24.34 11.69 1.97
CA TYR A 42 -24.12 11.31 3.35
C TYR A 42 -22.66 11.51 3.78
N LEU A 43 -21.71 11.02 2.99
CA LEU A 43 -20.28 11.09 3.28
C LEU A 43 -19.74 12.52 3.27
N ASN A 44 -20.23 13.38 2.39
CA ASN A 44 -19.79 14.78 2.31
C ASN A 44 -20.42 15.67 3.38
N GLU A 45 -21.50 15.24 4.01
CA GLU A 45 -22.13 15.95 5.13
C GLU A 45 -21.68 15.45 6.51
N SER A 46 -21.04 14.28 6.58
CA SER A 46 -20.55 13.70 7.82
C SER A 46 -19.11 14.14 8.10
N ALA A 47 -18.92 14.99 9.12
CA ALA A 47 -17.60 15.39 9.59
C ALA A 47 -16.72 14.18 9.96
N ASP A 48 -17.31 13.16 10.58
CA ASP A 48 -16.62 11.93 10.96
C ASP A 48 -16.08 11.18 9.74
N PHE A 49 -16.91 10.96 8.71
CA PHE A 49 -16.46 10.25 7.51
C PHE A 49 -15.49 11.04 6.65
N ILE A 50 -15.58 12.38 6.65
CA ILE A 50 -14.56 13.26 6.04
C ILE A 50 -13.21 13.07 6.75
N PHE A 51 -13.21 13.02 8.07
CA PHE A 51 -11.99 12.76 8.85
C PHE A 51 -11.44 11.35 8.59
N ILE A 52 -12.31 10.33 8.68
CA ILE A 52 -11.93 8.92 8.51
C ILE A 52 -11.31 8.67 7.13
N ARG A 53 -11.90 9.18 6.03
CA ARG A 53 -11.35 8.96 4.69
C ARG A 53 -9.95 9.58 4.53
N GLY A 54 -9.71 10.74 5.14
CA GLY A 54 -8.41 11.40 5.15
C GLY A 54 -7.36 10.62 5.95
N ILE A 55 -7.72 10.12 7.13
CA ILE A 55 -6.84 9.29 7.96
C ILE A 55 -6.49 7.98 7.27
N LEU A 56 -7.46 7.31 6.63
CA LEU A 56 -7.20 6.08 5.88
C LEU A 56 -6.25 6.31 4.71
N TRP A 57 -6.41 7.42 3.97
CA TRP A 57 -5.45 7.79 2.93
C TRP A 57 -4.04 7.99 3.52
N LYS A 58 -3.93 8.79 4.58
CA LYS A 58 -2.67 9.04 5.28
C LYS A 58 -2.01 7.74 5.74
N MET A 59 -2.78 6.80 6.31
CA MET A 59 -2.30 5.49 6.74
C MET A 59 -1.80 4.65 5.57
N ALA A 60 -2.52 4.62 4.45
CA ALA A 60 -2.10 3.89 3.25
C ALA A 60 -0.74 4.39 2.73
N VAL A 61 -0.58 5.71 2.58
CA VAL A 61 0.67 6.35 2.17
C VAL A 61 1.79 6.07 3.19
N THR A 62 1.48 6.17 4.47
CA THR A 62 2.46 5.95 5.55
C THR A 62 2.98 4.51 5.54
N GLU A 63 2.10 3.50 5.50
CA GLU A 63 2.51 2.09 5.46
C GLU A 63 3.27 1.77 4.18
N LEU A 64 2.79 2.24 3.03
CA LEU A 64 3.44 1.97 1.74
C LEU A 64 4.84 2.61 1.68
N SER A 65 5.03 3.80 2.24
CA SER A 65 6.34 4.47 2.27
C SER A 65 7.43 3.68 3.00
N LYS A 66 7.06 2.82 3.98
CA LYS A 66 8.02 1.96 4.69
C LYS A 66 8.65 0.95 3.74
N LEU A 67 7.87 0.46 2.77
CA LEU A 67 8.36 -0.47 1.74
C LEU A 67 9.30 0.21 0.75
N PHE A 68 9.22 1.54 0.58
CA PHE A 68 10.00 2.26 -0.43
C PHE A 68 11.05 3.21 0.15
N THR A 69 11.30 3.20 1.45
CA THR A 69 12.36 4.05 2.01
C THR A 69 13.71 3.38 1.88
N GLU A 70 14.67 4.04 1.22
CA GLU A 70 16.03 3.49 1.00
C GLU A 70 16.84 3.32 2.30
N SER A 71 16.44 3.98 3.39
CA SER A 71 17.15 3.92 4.66
C SER A 71 16.89 2.62 5.42
N LYS A 72 17.82 1.67 5.30
CA LYS A 72 17.82 0.39 6.05
C LYS A 72 17.73 0.55 7.57
N LYS A 73 18.19 1.67 8.12
CA LYS A 73 18.15 1.95 9.57
C LYS A 73 16.74 2.32 10.04
N ARG A 74 15.91 2.88 9.15
CA ARG A 74 14.54 3.29 9.46
C ARG A 74 13.55 2.18 9.11
N ASP A 75 13.72 1.57 7.94
CA ASP A 75 12.77 0.59 7.41
C ASP A 75 13.50 -0.69 6.97
N ARG A 76 13.60 -1.66 7.88
CA ARG A 76 14.32 -2.93 7.64
C ARG A 76 13.76 -3.72 6.45
N PHE A 77 12.45 -3.65 6.24
CA PHE A 77 11.71 -4.44 5.25
C PHE A 77 11.43 -3.67 3.95
N ASN A 78 12.26 -2.68 3.63
CA ASN A 78 12.12 -1.96 2.36
C ASN A 78 12.52 -2.84 1.16
N ILE A 79 11.86 -2.60 0.02
CA ILE A 79 11.97 -3.39 -1.19
C ILE A 79 13.35 -3.28 -1.83
N PHE A 80 14.00 -2.11 -1.77
CA PHE A 80 15.33 -1.89 -2.32
C PHE A 80 16.35 -2.82 -1.65
N HIS A 81 16.31 -2.88 -0.32
CA HIS A 81 17.17 -3.78 0.43
C HIS A 81 16.81 -5.24 0.18
N PHE A 82 15.52 -5.57 0.17
CA PHE A 82 15.06 -6.92 -0.10
C PHE A 82 15.60 -7.43 -1.44
N ILE A 83 15.39 -6.68 -2.54
CA ILE A 83 15.90 -7.02 -3.87
C ILE A 83 17.42 -7.12 -3.88
N SER A 84 18.14 -6.22 -3.20
CA SER A 84 19.60 -6.26 -3.11
C SER A 84 20.14 -7.58 -2.54
N LYS A 85 19.39 -8.25 -1.65
CA LYS A 85 19.80 -9.55 -1.08
C LYS A 85 19.71 -10.69 -2.09
N HIS A 86 18.92 -10.56 -3.16
CA HIS A 86 18.81 -11.59 -4.19
C HIS A 86 19.83 -11.45 -5.32
N LYS A 87 20.54 -10.31 -5.40
CA LYS A 87 21.58 -10.06 -6.41
C LYS A 87 22.75 -11.05 -6.33
N LYS A 88 23.62 -11.03 -7.35
CA LYS A 88 24.80 -11.89 -7.50
C LYS A 88 25.70 -12.00 -6.24
N ASP A 89 25.84 -10.93 -5.46
CA ASP A 89 26.64 -10.93 -4.22
C ASP A 89 25.76 -10.79 -2.97
N GLY A 90 24.46 -10.97 -3.13
CA GLY A 90 23.47 -10.86 -2.08
C GLY A 90 23.34 -12.12 -1.22
N TYR A 91 22.83 -11.94 -0.01
CA TYR A 91 22.69 -13.00 0.98
C TYR A 91 21.82 -14.18 0.52
N PHE A 92 20.77 -13.91 -0.27
CA PHE A 92 19.81 -14.87 -0.81
C PHE A 92 20.10 -15.29 -2.27
N ARG A 93 21.26 -14.96 -2.84
CA ARG A 93 21.64 -15.31 -4.22
C ARG A 93 21.36 -16.77 -4.59
N ASN A 94 21.64 -17.70 -3.68
CA ASN A 94 21.54 -19.13 -3.96
C ASN A 94 20.11 -19.69 -3.85
N LEU A 95 19.09 -18.84 -3.64
CA LEU A 95 17.69 -19.24 -3.50
C LEU A 95 16.89 -19.23 -4.82
N GLY A 96 17.56 -19.15 -5.98
CA GLY A 96 16.93 -19.47 -7.26
C GLY A 96 16.18 -18.33 -7.96
N ILE A 97 16.32 -17.09 -7.51
CA ILE A 97 15.83 -15.92 -8.28
C ILE A 97 16.83 -15.60 -9.40
N ASP A 98 16.37 -15.67 -10.65
CA ASP A 98 17.18 -15.35 -11.81
C ASP A 98 17.36 -13.83 -12.01
N ASP A 99 18.48 -13.46 -12.66
CA ASP A 99 18.83 -12.07 -12.91
C ASP A 99 17.76 -11.31 -13.72
N ARG A 100 17.01 -11.98 -14.60
CA ARG A 100 15.95 -11.33 -15.40
C ARG A 100 14.82 -10.84 -14.50
N THR A 101 14.48 -11.61 -13.48
CA THR A 101 13.45 -11.27 -12.48
C THR A 101 13.90 -10.09 -11.64
N ILE A 102 15.17 -10.08 -11.22
CA ILE A 102 15.76 -8.96 -10.48
C ILE A 102 15.73 -7.69 -11.33
N THR A 103 16.18 -7.76 -12.58
CA THR A 103 16.16 -6.62 -13.51
C THR A 103 14.73 -6.13 -13.76
N LYS A 104 13.74 -7.02 -13.87
CA LYS A 104 12.33 -6.64 -13.96
C LYS A 104 11.90 -5.80 -12.75
N TRP A 105 12.20 -6.26 -11.53
CA TRP A 105 11.85 -5.52 -10.32
C TRP A 105 12.56 -4.16 -10.24
N GLU A 106 13.82 -4.08 -10.64
CA GLU A 106 14.56 -2.81 -10.71
C GLU A 106 13.96 -1.83 -11.73
N ASN A 107 13.53 -2.33 -12.88
CA ASN A 107 12.86 -1.52 -13.89
C ASN A 107 11.50 -1.00 -13.38
N GLU A 108 10.72 -1.82 -12.67
CA GLU A 108 9.47 -1.37 -12.05
C GLU A 108 9.70 -0.28 -11.00
N ILE A 109 10.78 -0.38 -10.22
CA ILE A 109 11.17 0.68 -9.29
C ILE A 109 11.48 1.99 -10.04
N GLU A 110 12.28 1.94 -11.11
CA GLU A 110 12.63 3.14 -11.87
C GLU A 110 11.41 3.74 -12.58
N ASN A 111 10.54 2.90 -13.14
CA ASN A 111 9.29 3.32 -13.81
C ASN A 111 8.33 4.05 -12.86
N ASN A 112 8.34 3.70 -11.56
CA ASN A 112 7.47 4.29 -10.54
C ASN A 112 8.22 5.26 -9.60
N LYS A 113 9.44 5.65 -9.93
CA LYS A 113 10.32 6.47 -9.08
C LYS A 113 9.70 7.77 -8.60
N GLN A 114 9.00 8.47 -9.50
CA GLN A 114 8.34 9.73 -9.15
C GLN A 114 7.25 9.53 -8.09
N THR A 115 6.41 8.51 -8.25
CA THR A 115 5.39 8.13 -7.27
C THR A 115 6.00 7.70 -5.93
N ILE A 116 7.13 6.97 -5.96
CA ILE A 116 7.87 6.60 -4.75
C ILE A 116 8.35 7.84 -4.00
N ILE A 117 8.94 8.81 -4.71
CA ILE A 117 9.41 10.08 -4.13
C ILE A 117 8.24 10.85 -3.50
N GLU A 118 7.10 10.89 -4.17
CA GLU A 118 5.90 11.57 -3.67
C GLU A 118 5.37 10.94 -2.38
N ILE A 119 5.27 9.61 -2.32
CA ILE A 119 4.82 8.90 -1.11
C ILE A 119 5.77 9.15 0.07
N ILE A 120 7.08 9.09 -0.17
CA ILE A 120 8.09 9.36 0.86
C ILE A 120 7.98 10.81 1.33
N THR A 121 7.84 11.75 0.40
CA THR A 121 7.71 13.18 0.70
C THR A 121 6.45 13.47 1.50
N LEU A 122 5.32 12.86 1.14
CA LEU A 122 4.07 12.98 1.90
C LEU A 122 4.21 12.46 3.32
N ARG A 123 4.82 11.27 3.50
CA ARG A 123 5.11 10.77 4.85
C ARG A 123 5.98 11.76 5.62
N ASP A 124 7.14 12.12 5.06
CA ASP A 124 8.21 12.83 5.76
C ASP A 124 7.94 14.32 5.98
N LYS A 125 7.05 14.94 5.20
CA LYS A 125 6.78 16.39 5.30
C LYS A 125 5.35 16.69 5.71
N ALA A 126 4.36 16.04 5.11
CA ALA A 126 2.96 16.35 5.36
C ALA A 126 2.39 15.61 6.58
N TYR A 127 2.95 14.45 6.94
CA TYR A 127 2.33 13.52 7.86
C TYR A 127 3.10 13.26 9.15
N SER A 128 4.43 13.41 9.15
CA SER A 128 5.32 13.27 10.32
C SER A 128 5.57 14.59 11.08
N HIS A 129 5.42 15.73 10.41
CA HIS A 129 5.56 17.04 11.05
C HIS A 129 4.18 17.67 11.21
N THR A 130 3.85 18.09 12.42
CA THR A 130 2.72 18.99 12.72
C THR A 130 3.01 20.41 12.19
N ASP A 131 3.63 20.52 11.01
CA ASP A 131 4.02 21.80 10.43
C ASP A 131 2.79 22.48 9.82
N SER A 132 2.69 23.78 10.09
CA SER A 132 1.61 24.68 9.66
C SER A 132 1.45 24.83 8.14
N ASN A 133 2.33 24.21 7.35
CA ASN A 133 2.41 24.35 5.89
C ASN A 133 1.84 23.13 5.13
N PHE A 134 0.91 22.37 5.73
CA PHE A 134 0.24 21.23 5.09
C PHE A 134 -0.28 21.55 3.66
N ASN A 135 -0.72 22.78 3.42
CA ASN A 135 -1.23 23.25 2.12
C ASN A 135 -0.13 23.51 1.06
N GLU A 136 1.15 23.60 1.42
CA GLU A 136 2.27 23.79 0.47
C GLU A 136 2.78 22.48 -0.13
N HIS A 137 2.34 21.33 0.40
CA HIS A 137 2.70 20.01 -0.09
C HIS A 137 1.50 19.31 -0.73
N SER A 138 0.82 20.00 -1.65
CA SER A 138 -0.19 19.39 -2.52
C SER A 138 0.50 18.39 -3.45
N SER A 139 0.64 17.15 -2.97
CA SER A 139 1.06 16.05 -3.82
C SER A 139 -0.04 15.74 -4.83
N GLU A 140 0.33 15.60 -6.10
CA GLU A 140 -0.57 15.11 -7.16
C GLU A 140 -0.79 13.59 -7.08
N LEU A 141 -0.27 12.92 -6.03
CA LEU A 141 -0.38 11.49 -5.84
C LEU A 141 -1.84 11.03 -5.86
N THR A 142 -2.14 10.15 -6.81
CA THR A 142 -3.46 9.58 -7.02
C THR A 142 -3.59 8.18 -6.41
N PHE A 143 -4.84 7.77 -6.18
CA PHE A 143 -5.16 6.38 -5.83
C PHE A 143 -4.59 5.37 -6.85
N GLU A 144 -4.65 5.68 -8.14
CA GLU A 144 -4.18 4.80 -9.21
C GLU A 144 -2.65 4.60 -9.16
N GLN A 145 -1.90 5.69 -8.97
CA GLN A 145 -0.45 5.61 -8.80
C GLN A 145 -0.07 4.81 -7.55
N THR A 146 -0.81 5.00 -6.46
CA THR A 146 -0.60 4.25 -5.20
C THR A 146 -0.92 2.75 -5.37
N GLU A 147 -1.98 2.44 -6.12
CA GLU A 147 -2.37 1.07 -6.45
C GLU A 147 -1.31 0.36 -7.31
N LYS A 148 -0.70 1.04 -8.29
CA LYS A 148 0.39 0.48 -9.10
C LYS A 148 1.57 0.01 -8.23
N LEU A 149 1.94 0.78 -7.21
CA LEU A 149 2.98 0.39 -6.26
C LEU A 149 2.59 -0.82 -5.40
N ILE A 150 1.32 -0.92 -4.98
CA ILE A 150 0.81 -2.11 -4.28
C ILE A 150 0.95 -3.34 -5.18
N LEU A 151 0.46 -3.26 -6.43
CA LEU A 151 0.51 -4.35 -7.39
C LEU A 151 1.94 -4.81 -7.67
N PHE A 152 2.89 -3.87 -7.75
CA PHE A 152 4.31 -4.19 -7.88
C PHE A 152 4.81 -5.03 -6.70
N ILE A 153 4.53 -4.65 -5.45
CA ILE A 153 4.96 -5.44 -4.29
C ILE A 153 4.25 -6.80 -4.26
N GLU A 154 2.97 -6.87 -4.63
CA GLU A 154 2.27 -8.16 -4.78
C GLU A 154 2.96 -9.08 -5.77
N GLU A 155 3.44 -8.53 -6.89
CA GLU A 155 4.16 -9.27 -7.91
C GLU A 155 5.50 -9.81 -7.37
N VAL A 156 6.26 -8.98 -6.63
CA VAL A 156 7.49 -9.44 -5.97
C VAL A 156 7.21 -10.61 -5.02
N ILE A 157 6.16 -10.50 -4.20
CA ILE A 157 5.76 -11.59 -3.29
C ILE A 157 5.41 -12.85 -4.09
N LYS A 158 4.58 -12.74 -5.13
CA LYS A 158 4.19 -13.89 -5.97
C LYS A 158 5.41 -14.55 -6.62
N ASP A 159 6.33 -13.76 -7.18
CA ASP A 159 7.55 -14.26 -7.81
C ASP A 159 8.41 -15.04 -6.81
N ILE A 160 8.55 -14.56 -5.57
CA ILE A 160 9.29 -15.26 -4.50
C ILE A 160 8.63 -16.60 -4.16
N TYR A 161 7.31 -16.62 -3.97
CA TYR A 161 6.59 -17.85 -3.64
C TYR A 161 6.70 -18.90 -4.75
N ILE A 162 6.57 -18.47 -6.01
CA ILE A 162 6.65 -19.37 -7.16
C ILE A 162 8.08 -19.89 -7.34
N LYS A 163 9.08 -19.01 -7.33
CA LYS A 163 10.47 -19.36 -7.72
C LYS A 163 11.29 -19.95 -6.59
N VAL A 164 11.03 -19.58 -5.34
CA VAL A 164 11.80 -20.06 -4.18
C VAL A 164 11.04 -21.15 -3.44
N PHE A 165 9.76 -20.92 -3.13
CA PHE A 165 8.98 -21.84 -2.31
C PHE A 165 8.20 -22.88 -3.13
N ASN A 166 8.30 -22.86 -4.47
CA ASN A 166 7.56 -23.74 -5.38
C ASN A 166 6.06 -23.82 -5.04
N SER A 167 5.48 -22.68 -4.63
CA SER A 167 4.09 -22.61 -4.19
C SER A 167 3.42 -21.37 -4.77
N ASN A 168 2.11 -21.46 -4.93
CA ASN A 168 1.29 -20.30 -5.28
C ASN A 168 0.81 -19.62 -4.01
N VAL A 169 0.86 -18.30 -4.02
CA VAL A 169 0.29 -17.46 -2.95
C VAL A 169 -0.95 -16.75 -3.48
N ALA A 170 -2.08 -16.96 -2.81
CA ALA A 170 -3.26 -16.14 -3.01
C ALA A 170 -3.05 -14.85 -2.22
N ILE A 171 -2.64 -13.79 -2.91
CA ILE A 171 -2.61 -12.47 -2.28
C ILE A 171 -4.06 -12.09 -1.98
N ASP A 172 -4.34 -11.87 -0.70
CA ASP A 172 -5.67 -11.47 -0.24
C ASP A 172 -6.14 -10.23 -1.01
N LYS A 173 -7.41 -10.24 -1.45
CA LYS A 173 -8.05 -9.06 -2.04
C LYS A 173 -8.22 -7.95 -1.00
N GLY A 174 -7.95 -8.24 0.27
CA GLY A 174 -8.17 -7.38 1.42
C GLY A 174 -9.50 -7.74 2.06
N ARG A 175 -9.66 -7.44 3.36
CA ARG A 175 -10.94 -7.65 4.05
C ARG A 175 -12.07 -6.78 3.50
N PHE A 176 -11.72 -5.66 2.89
CA PHE A 176 -12.69 -4.77 2.27
C PHE A 176 -13.18 -5.35 0.96
N ASN A 177 -14.47 -5.68 0.93
CA ASN A 177 -15.18 -6.01 -0.30
C ASN A 177 -16.26 -4.94 -0.55
N ARG A 178 -16.08 -4.18 -1.62
CA ARG A 178 -16.98 -3.10 -2.04
C ARG A 178 -18.42 -3.56 -2.30
N GLU A 179 -18.60 -4.81 -2.74
CA GLU A 179 -19.92 -5.38 -3.06
C GLU A 179 -20.70 -5.76 -1.81
N THR A 180 -20.01 -6.05 -0.71
CA THR A 180 -20.63 -6.50 0.56
C THR A 180 -20.53 -5.47 1.68
N PHE A 181 -19.91 -4.31 1.42
CA PHE A 181 -19.76 -3.24 2.40
C PHE A 181 -20.96 -2.28 2.35
N ASP A 182 -22.05 -2.68 3.00
CA ASP A 182 -23.32 -1.94 2.98
C ASP A 182 -23.46 -0.85 4.05
N ILE A 183 -22.45 -0.66 4.93
CA ILE A 183 -22.58 0.24 6.10
C ILE A 183 -22.95 1.66 5.68
N ILE A 184 -22.24 2.26 4.71
CA ILE A 184 -22.52 3.64 4.29
C ILE A 184 -23.88 3.74 3.60
N LYS A 185 -24.24 2.74 2.80
CA LYS A 185 -25.55 2.66 2.15
C LYS A 185 -26.69 2.62 3.18
N ILE A 186 -26.55 1.80 4.22
CA ILE A 186 -27.53 1.72 5.33
C ILE A 186 -27.63 3.07 6.03
N LEU A 187 -26.51 3.68 6.40
CA LEU A 187 -26.49 4.98 7.09
C LEU A 187 -27.09 6.11 6.25
N ALA A 188 -26.84 6.13 4.94
CA ALA A 188 -27.42 7.09 4.02
C ALA A 188 -28.96 6.96 3.95
N ILE A 189 -29.46 5.72 3.88
CA ILE A 189 -30.91 5.43 3.87
C ILE A 189 -31.56 5.88 5.20
N GLU A 190 -30.95 5.55 6.33
CA GLU A 190 -31.50 5.91 7.65
C GLU A 190 -31.53 7.43 7.86
N LYS A 191 -30.48 8.16 7.43
CA LYS A 191 -30.47 9.63 7.51
C LYS A 191 -31.63 10.26 6.72
N GLN A 192 -31.96 9.72 5.55
CA GLN A 192 -33.09 10.22 4.75
C GLN A 192 -34.45 9.96 5.42
N LYS A 193 -34.59 8.88 6.19
CA LYS A 193 -35.83 8.60 6.93
C LYS A 193 -36.05 9.58 8.08
N VAL A 194 -34.98 9.98 8.77
CA VAL A 194 -35.06 10.94 9.90
C VAL A 194 -35.38 12.36 9.44
N LEU A 195 -35.02 12.72 8.21
CA LEU A 195 -35.28 14.04 7.63
C LEU A 195 -36.68 14.19 6.99
N ARG A 196 -37.47 13.13 6.96
CA ARG A 196 -38.87 13.11 6.48
C ARG A 196 -39.83 13.17 7.66
#